data_AF-A0A842U343-F1
#
_entry.id   AF-A0A842U343-F1
#
_cell.length_a   1.000
_cell.length_b   1.000
_cell.length_c   1.000
_cell.angle_alpha   90.00
_cell.angle_beta   90.00
_cell.angle_gamma   90.00
#
_symmetry.space_group_name_H-M   'P 1'
#
loop_
_entity.id
_entity.type
_entity.pdbx_description
1 polymer ?
#
loop_
_entity_poly.entity_id
_entity_poly.type
_entity_poly.pdbx_seq_one_letter_code
_entity_poly.pdbx_strand_id
1 'polypeptide(L)'
;MNETQAKLDKKVGTKERQILKPAKVKVVGVRLDPKTTKKNKETEIAVLICKHPEREEPIEIGKVKLVKGNTVKVSGLWYDEDDDGFIQKGSAIAELLSFYSVENLKALEGKEIDTAKESDSSNYLVIKCY
;
A
#
# COMPACT_ATOMS: atom_id res chain seq x y z
N MET A 1 31.45 -20.18 -7.14
CA MET A 1 30.06 -20.50 -7.55
C MET A 1 29.21 -19.28 -7.20
N ASN A 2 28.57 -18.65 -8.18
CA ASN A 2 27.80 -17.42 -7.95
C ASN A 2 26.58 -17.70 -7.06
N GLU A 3 26.28 -16.78 -6.12
CA GLU A 3 25.12 -16.85 -5.22
C GLU A 3 23.78 -17.03 -5.95
N THR A 4 23.70 -16.63 -7.22
CA THR A 4 22.52 -16.81 -8.07
C THR A 4 22.23 -18.28 -8.37
N GLN A 5 23.25 -19.12 -8.55
CA GLN A 5 23.07 -20.55 -8.85
C GLN A 5 22.49 -21.29 -7.63
N ALA A 6 22.96 -20.94 -6.43
CA ALA A 6 22.50 -21.53 -5.17
C ALA A 6 21.01 -21.22 -4.84
N LYS A 7 20.39 -20.24 -5.51
CA LYS A 7 18.95 -19.96 -5.37
C LYS A 7 18.10 -20.97 -6.15
N LEU A 8 18.63 -21.56 -7.22
CA LEU A 8 17.91 -22.51 -8.08
C LEU A 8 17.76 -23.88 -7.41
N ASP A 9 18.68 -24.26 -6.53
CA ASP A 9 18.66 -25.54 -5.80
C ASP A 9 17.78 -25.54 -4.53
N LYS A 10 17.13 -24.41 -4.20
CA LYS A 10 16.29 -24.30 -3.00
C LYS A 10 14.99 -25.08 -3.19
N LYS A 11 14.74 -26.04 -2.29
CA LYS A 11 13.47 -26.77 -2.19
C LYS A 11 12.38 -25.88 -1.60
N VAL A 12 11.12 -26.20 -1.91
CA VAL A 12 9.95 -25.54 -1.31
C VAL A 12 9.94 -25.80 0.20
N GLY A 13 9.79 -24.74 1.00
CA GLY A 13 9.68 -24.86 2.46
C GLY A 13 8.32 -25.41 2.89
N THR A 14 8.24 -25.93 4.12
CA THR A 14 7.02 -26.55 4.69
C THR A 14 6.11 -25.57 5.42
N LYS A 15 6.56 -24.32 5.63
CA LYS A 15 5.76 -23.29 6.29
C LYS A 15 4.83 -22.62 5.29
N GLU A 16 3.54 -22.69 5.56
CA GLU A 16 2.54 -21.93 4.80
C GLU A 16 2.68 -20.43 5.08
N ARG A 17 2.37 -19.60 4.08
CA ARG A 17 2.32 -18.14 4.27
C ARG A 17 1.15 -17.81 5.18
N GLN A 18 1.41 -17.09 6.27
CA GLN A 18 0.35 -16.51 7.09
C GLN A 18 -0.48 -15.55 6.24
N ILE A 19 -1.79 -15.81 6.15
CA ILE A 19 -2.75 -14.95 5.46
C ILE A 19 -3.37 -14.02 6.51
N LEU A 20 -3.19 -12.72 6.34
CA LEU A 20 -3.77 -11.72 7.23
C LEU A 20 -5.20 -11.40 6.82
N LYS A 21 -6.10 -11.28 7.79
CA LYS A 21 -7.48 -10.86 7.55
C LYS A 21 -7.56 -9.33 7.58
N PRO A 22 -8.58 -8.74 6.92
CA PRO A 22 -8.86 -7.32 7.08
C PRO A 22 -9.07 -6.97 8.55
N ALA A 23 -8.33 -5.97 9.02
CA ALA A 23 -8.41 -5.43 10.37
C ALA A 23 -8.05 -3.94 10.37
N LYS A 24 -8.29 -3.26 11.50
CA LYS A 24 -7.68 -1.96 11.76
C LYS A 24 -6.19 -2.14 12.04
N VAL A 25 -5.39 -1.30 11.39
CA VAL A 25 -3.93 -1.30 11.53
C VAL A 25 -3.47 0.08 11.95
N LYS A 26 -2.42 0.14 12.77
CA LYS A 26 -1.81 1.41 13.16
C LYS A 26 -0.70 1.77 12.17
N VAL A 27 -0.76 2.95 11.58
CA VAL A 27 0.35 3.45 10.74
C VAL A 27 1.51 3.82 11.65
N VAL A 28 2.69 3.25 11.40
CA VAL A 28 3.91 3.51 12.17
C VAL A 28 4.97 4.26 11.36
N GLY A 29 4.78 4.39 10.05
CA GLY A 29 5.64 5.19 9.18
C GLY A 29 5.09 5.26 7.76
N VAL A 30 5.59 6.22 6.99
CA VAL A 30 5.33 6.30 5.55
C VAL A 30 6.64 6.52 4.80
N ARG A 31 6.77 5.89 3.62
CA ARG A 31 7.90 6.11 2.71
C ARG A 31 7.45 6.22 1.26
N LEU A 32 8.30 6.81 0.43
CA LEU A 32 8.19 6.77 -1.03
C LEU A 32 9.17 5.72 -1.56
N ASP A 33 8.67 4.76 -2.33
CA ASP A 33 9.52 3.78 -3.01
C ASP A 33 9.55 4.10 -4.53
N PRO A 34 10.75 4.15 -5.14
CA PRO A 34 10.86 4.35 -6.58
C PRO A 34 10.32 3.13 -7.32
N LYS A 35 9.62 3.39 -8.43
CA LYS A 35 8.99 2.34 -9.23
C LYS A 35 9.01 2.69 -10.70
N THR A 36 9.49 1.76 -11.50
CA THR A 36 9.45 1.88 -12.96
C THR A 36 8.07 1.45 -13.46
N THR A 37 7.39 2.36 -14.15
CA THR A 37 6.12 2.05 -14.82
C THR A 37 6.35 1.20 -16.07
N LYS A 38 5.27 0.61 -16.62
CA LYS A 38 5.33 -0.13 -17.90
C LYS A 38 5.83 0.72 -19.08
N LYS A 39 5.81 2.05 -18.97
CA LYS A 39 6.33 2.98 -19.98
C LYS A 39 7.78 3.41 -19.71
N ASN A 40 8.50 2.71 -18.82
CA ASN A 40 9.85 3.05 -18.37
C ASN A 40 9.98 4.45 -17.76
N LYS A 41 8.87 5.07 -17.34
CA LYS A 41 8.90 6.29 -16.55
C LYS A 41 9.13 5.90 -15.09
N GLU A 42 10.14 6.49 -14.47
CA GLU A 42 10.33 6.45 -13.02
C GLU A 42 9.27 7.32 -12.35
N THR A 43 8.63 6.76 -11.34
CA THR A 43 7.64 7.42 -10.48
C THR A 43 7.81 6.87 -9.07
N GLU A 44 7.15 7.47 -8.10
CA GLU A 44 7.20 7.06 -6.71
C GLU A 44 5.83 6.54 -6.29
N ILE A 45 5.85 5.52 -5.42
CA ILE A 45 4.64 5.03 -4.77
C ILE A 45 4.77 5.24 -3.27
N ALA A 46 3.75 5.83 -2.65
CA ALA A 46 3.66 5.92 -1.21
C ALA A 46 3.33 4.55 -0.63
N VAL A 47 4.14 4.14 0.35
CA VAL A 47 3.98 2.89 1.10
C VAL A 47 3.77 3.23 2.57
N LEU A 48 2.61 2.83 3.09
CA LEU A 48 2.31 2.92 4.51
C LEU A 48 2.89 1.69 5.21
N ILE A 49 3.68 1.93 6.24
CA ILE A 49 4.22 0.91 7.13
C ILE A 49 3.25 0.81 8.30
N CYS A 50 2.58 -0.32 8.42
CA CYS A 50 1.47 -0.52 9.35
C CYS A 50 1.73 -1.68 10.31
N LYS A 51 1.40 -1.50 11.58
CA LYS A 51 1.37 -2.56 12.58
C LYS A 51 0.00 -3.26 12.54
N HIS A 52 0.01 -4.53 12.15
CA HIS A 52 -1.19 -5.38 12.12
C HIS A 52 -1.36 -6.11 13.47
N PRO A 53 -2.58 -6.27 14.01
CA PRO A 53 -2.79 -6.95 15.29
C PRO A 53 -2.38 -8.43 15.28
N GLU A 54 -2.54 -9.11 14.14
CA GLU A 54 -2.19 -10.54 13.99
C GLU A 54 -0.74 -10.79 13.55
N ARG A 55 0.11 -9.75 13.44
CA ARG A 55 1.51 -9.89 12.99
C ARG A 55 2.48 -9.05 13.81
N GLU A 56 3.57 -9.66 14.25
CA GLU A 56 4.60 -8.93 14.99
C GLU A 56 5.38 -7.97 14.09
N GLU A 57 5.76 -8.42 12.89
CA GLU A 57 6.42 -7.56 11.92
C GLU A 57 5.43 -6.58 11.27
N PRO A 58 5.84 -5.32 11.01
CA PRO A 58 5.05 -4.39 10.22
C PRO A 58 4.75 -4.94 8.83
N ILE A 59 3.61 -4.51 8.29
CA ILE A 59 3.19 -4.79 6.92
C ILE A 59 3.25 -3.50 6.10
N GLU A 60 3.43 -3.67 4.80
CA GLU A 60 3.61 -2.57 3.86
C GLU A 60 2.43 -2.51 2.90
N ILE A 61 1.76 -1.37 2.85
CA ILE A 61 0.56 -1.18 2.03
C ILE A 61 0.73 0.04 1.13
N GLY A 62 0.86 -0.19 -0.17
CA GLY A 62 0.97 0.87 -1.20
C GLY A 62 -0.27 1.00 -2.08
N LYS A 63 -1.41 0.46 -1.65
CA LYS A 63 -2.66 0.46 -2.43
C LYS A 63 -3.85 0.79 -1.53
N VAL A 64 -4.84 1.42 -2.15
CA VAL A 64 -6.10 1.80 -1.52
C VAL A 64 -7.27 1.26 -2.36
N LYS A 65 -8.34 0.86 -1.68
CA LYS A 65 -9.62 0.48 -2.29
C LYS A 65 -10.60 1.61 -2.00
N LEU A 66 -11.09 2.23 -3.07
CA LEU A 66 -11.92 3.44 -3.00
C LEU A 66 -13.05 3.39 -4.03
N VAL A 67 -14.06 4.23 -3.84
CA VAL A 67 -15.17 4.38 -4.79
C VAL A 67 -14.78 5.44 -5.83
N LYS A 68 -14.75 5.07 -7.12
CA LYS A 68 -14.69 6.02 -8.25
C LYS A 68 -15.97 5.91 -9.05
N GLY A 69 -16.75 6.99 -9.10
CA GLY A 69 -18.08 6.98 -9.68
C GLY A 69 -18.98 5.99 -8.94
N ASN A 70 -19.58 5.05 -9.67
CA ASN A 70 -20.45 4.01 -9.09
C ASN A 70 -19.73 2.67 -8.83
N THR A 71 -18.39 2.64 -8.87
CA THR A 71 -17.62 1.39 -8.79
C THR A 71 -16.53 1.45 -7.73
N VAL A 72 -16.36 0.36 -6.98
CA VAL A 72 -15.22 0.17 -6.09
C VAL A 72 -14.02 -0.29 -6.91
N LYS A 73 -12.90 0.42 -6.79
CA LYS A 73 -11.65 0.12 -7.50
C LYS A 73 -10.47 0.09 -6.53
N VAL A 74 -9.48 -0.72 -6.87
CA VAL A 74 -8.17 -0.69 -6.21
C VAL A 74 -7.24 0.21 -7.02
N SER A 75 -6.58 1.15 -6.34
CA SER A 75 -5.56 2.02 -6.93
C SER A 75 -4.26 1.93 -6.15
N GLY A 76 -3.14 2.09 -6.85
CA GLY A 76 -1.87 2.38 -6.21
C GLY A 76 -1.87 3.80 -5.64
N LEU A 77 -1.10 4.00 -4.57
CA LEU A 77 -0.84 5.31 -3.98
C LEU A 77 0.33 5.98 -4.71
N TRP A 78 0.18 6.21 -6.02
CA TRP A 78 1.17 6.90 -6.83
C TRP A 78 1.31 8.34 -6.36
N TYR A 79 2.56 8.78 -6.19
CA TYR A 79 2.88 10.15 -5.82
C TYR A 79 2.96 10.98 -7.09
N ASP A 80 1.91 11.75 -7.32
CA ASP A 80 1.77 12.67 -8.44
C ASP A 80 1.52 14.08 -7.88
N GLU A 81 2.22 15.06 -8.43
CA GLU A 81 2.12 16.47 -8.05
C GLU A 81 1.39 17.28 -9.13
N ASP A 82 0.68 18.33 -8.73
CA ASP A 82 0.13 19.34 -9.65
C ASP A 82 1.17 20.40 -10.02
N ASP A 83 0.80 21.34 -10.89
CA ASP A 83 1.69 22.41 -11.36
C ASP A 83 2.23 23.33 -10.24
N ASP A 84 1.57 23.36 -9.09
CA ASP A 84 1.96 24.14 -7.91
C ASP A 84 2.83 23.31 -6.92
N GLY A 85 3.12 22.04 -7.24
CA GLY A 85 3.93 21.15 -6.41
C GLY A 85 3.17 20.54 -5.22
N PHE A 86 1.84 20.54 -5.25
CA PHE A 86 1.01 19.87 -4.24
C PHE A 86 0.54 18.51 -4.73
N ILE A 87 0.11 17.65 -3.81
CA ILE A 87 -0.48 16.35 -4.17
C ILE A 87 -1.66 16.58 -5.12
N GLN A 88 -1.56 15.99 -6.32
CA GLN A 88 -2.53 16.16 -7.38
C GLN A 88 -3.95 15.83 -6.91
N LYS A 89 -4.87 16.80 -6.99
CA LYS A 89 -6.29 16.58 -6.64
C LYS A 89 -6.90 15.45 -7.46
N GLY A 90 -7.72 14.63 -6.82
CA GLY A 90 -8.37 13.46 -7.41
C GLY A 90 -7.47 12.21 -7.53
N SER A 91 -6.18 12.33 -7.22
CA SER A 91 -5.28 11.18 -7.05
C SER A 91 -5.73 10.27 -5.91
N ALA A 92 -5.27 9.02 -5.92
CA ALA A 92 -5.61 8.08 -4.85
C ALA A 92 -5.09 8.53 -3.48
N ILE A 93 -3.96 9.25 -3.44
CA ILE A 93 -3.43 9.84 -2.22
C ILE A 93 -4.35 10.96 -1.73
N ALA A 94 -4.74 11.90 -2.59
CA ALA A 94 -5.64 12.99 -2.21
C ALA A 94 -6.97 12.48 -1.61
N GLU A 95 -7.55 11.43 -2.22
CA GLU A 95 -8.78 10.81 -1.73
C GLU A 95 -8.58 10.14 -0.37
N LEU A 96 -7.46 9.44 -0.19
CA LEU A 96 -7.10 8.82 1.09
C LEU A 96 -6.94 9.87 2.20
N LEU A 97 -6.20 10.94 1.92
CA LEU A 97 -5.95 12.02 2.88
C LEU A 97 -7.26 12.72 3.27
N SER A 98 -8.14 12.97 2.30
CA SER A 98 -9.47 13.53 2.52
C SER A 98 -10.33 12.62 3.40
N PHE A 99 -10.38 11.31 3.09
CA PHE A 99 -11.16 10.32 3.84
C PHE A 99 -10.76 10.25 5.32
N TYR A 100 -9.45 10.33 5.62
CA TYR A 100 -8.94 10.33 6.99
C TYR A 100 -8.79 11.74 7.59
N SER A 101 -9.25 12.78 6.88
CA SER A 101 -9.18 14.19 7.29
C SER A 101 -7.78 14.58 7.77
N VAL A 102 -6.78 14.37 6.91
CA VAL A 102 -5.38 14.74 7.14
C VAL A 102 -4.85 15.59 5.98
N GLU A 103 -3.85 16.41 6.30
CA GLU A 103 -3.26 17.36 5.34
C GLU A 103 -2.19 16.74 4.43
N ASN A 104 -1.47 15.71 4.89
CA ASN A 104 -0.35 15.11 4.16
C ASN A 104 -0.12 13.65 4.60
N LEU A 105 0.71 12.92 3.84
CA LEU A 105 1.01 11.50 4.10
C LEU A 105 1.61 11.25 5.49
N LYS A 106 2.47 12.14 6.01
CA LYS A 106 3.06 11.99 7.34
C LYS A 106 2.02 12.11 8.45
N ALA A 107 0.98 12.91 8.26
CA ALA A 107 -0.13 13.04 9.22
C ALA A 107 -0.98 11.76 9.36
N LEU A 108 -0.74 10.72 8.54
CA LEU A 108 -1.30 9.39 8.75
C LEU A 108 -0.57 8.61 9.84
N GLU A 109 0.70 8.94 10.14
CA GLU A 109 1.47 8.25 11.17
C GLU A 109 0.79 8.38 12.55
N GLY A 110 0.72 7.26 13.26
CA GLY A 110 0.01 7.16 14.53
C GLY A 110 -1.50 6.94 14.42
N LYS A 111 -2.12 7.15 13.25
CA LYS A 111 -3.55 6.88 13.05
C LYS A 111 -3.83 5.38 12.91
N GLU A 112 -5.04 5.00 13.30
CA GLU A 112 -5.61 3.69 13.01
C GLU A 112 -6.44 3.77 11.74
N ILE A 113 -6.15 2.91 10.78
CA ILE A 113 -6.80 2.88 9.47
C ILE A 113 -7.36 1.49 9.18
N ASP A 114 -8.52 1.46 8.53
CA ASP A 114 -9.17 0.20 8.16
C ASP A 114 -8.53 -0.39 6.91
N THR A 115 -8.39 -1.71 6.87
CA THR A 115 -7.94 -2.45 5.70
C THR A 115 -9.07 -3.26 5.08
N ALA A 116 -8.89 -3.65 3.81
CA ALA A 116 -9.77 -4.53 3.07
C ALA A 116 -8.94 -5.51 2.26
N LYS A 117 -9.56 -6.61 1.80
CA LYS A 117 -8.95 -7.45 0.76
C LYS A 117 -8.92 -6.70 -0.56
N GLU A 118 -7.82 -6.82 -1.28
CA GLU A 118 -7.70 -6.31 -2.64
C GLU A 118 -8.83 -6.87 -3.53
N SER A 119 -8.99 -8.20 -3.54
CA SER A 119 -10.06 -8.95 -4.22
C SER A 119 -10.32 -10.28 -3.50
N ASP A 120 -11.42 -10.97 -3.81
CA ASP A 120 -11.74 -12.27 -3.20
C ASP A 120 -10.70 -13.36 -3.46
N SER A 121 -9.99 -13.27 -4.59
CA SER A 121 -8.92 -14.20 -4.97
C SER A 121 -7.52 -13.75 -4.52
N SER A 122 -7.39 -12.60 -3.84
CA SER A 122 -6.11 -12.02 -3.45
C SER A 122 -5.93 -12.06 -1.93
N ASN A 123 -4.74 -12.50 -1.51
CA ASN A 123 -4.35 -12.51 -0.09
C ASN A 123 -3.73 -11.18 0.36
N TYR A 124 -3.70 -10.16 -0.50
CA TYR A 124 -3.13 -8.86 -0.19
C TYR A 124 -4.16 -7.93 0.45
N LEU A 125 -3.72 -7.24 1.50
CA LEU A 125 -4.48 -6.18 2.14
C LEU A 125 -4.21 -4.83 1.44
N VAL A 126 -5.25 -4.02 1.39
CA VAL A 126 -5.24 -2.64 0.88
C VAL A 126 -5.94 -1.74 1.89
N ILE A 127 -5.66 -0.44 1.86
CA ILE A 127 -6.36 0.50 2.73
C ILE A 127 -7.81 0.63 2.27
N LYS A 128 -8.77 0.58 3.20
CA LYS A 128 -10.18 0.83 2.93
C LYS A 128 -10.44 2.33 2.96
N CYS A 129 -11.03 2.86 1.89
CA CYS A 129 -11.31 4.28 1.69
C CYS A 129 -12.67 4.47 0.99
N TYR A 130 -13.74 3.96 1.61
CA TYR A 130 -15.14 4.10 1.22
C TYR A 130 -16.08 3.66 2.34
#